data_AF-A0A661K4R5-F1
#
_entry.id   AF-A0A661K4R5-F1
#
_cell.length_a   1.000
_cell.length_b   1.000
_cell.length_c   1.000
_cell.angle_alpha   90.00
_cell.angle_beta   90.00
_cell.angle_gamma   90.00
#
_symmetry.space_group_name_H-M   'P 1'
#
loop_
_entity.id
_entity.type
_entity.pdbx_description
1 polymer ?
#
loop_
_entity_poly.entity_id
_entity_poly.type
_entity_poly.pdbx_seq_one_letter_code
_entity_poly.pdbx_strand_id
1 'polypeptide(L)'
;IHVLSSTHTGQEGDPVDYESKALHISMLDHVCMEAADVAQIVGFKFPTSKADTPIVDLGWGAVDKSKPVILVVGHNPACSTEVIDYLRKEGLEDKVEVCGICCTALETTRYSDKAKIVGPLSRQLFFVRTGIADVIVADEQCIRTDLTIEASKVGSVVIASSDKACRGLEEVSERPTDEVVREMVDQRKHFLILDHRKAAEVAVKAALELAPKRKAEKELMTPEQAKEAAKACKACRNCEQVCPNLLPLMEAVQKAAEGDFEGLKWCFERCIGCGKCEEACTHGVPFQRMFQSVASWETWKCRAGRGPVMDTEIRKVGAPIVLGTIPGVIAFVGCSNFPEEIDEVAEMVEEFARRKYIVVLTGCSAMVAGMRKDKDGLTVYEKFPPDFDAGGVVNIGSCVSNAHISGAGMKIANIFANLPLRANYEVIADYVLNRVGACGVAWGAMSQKAASIGTGFNRLGVPVVLGPHSSKYRRQYLSRKEEDDWTVMDGRKKELVDTQEPTPEHLCIVVESKERAMVTIAKLCMRKNDTPQGRQIKLNHYIDLHKRLIGGLPPDLHHFVRTERDIPMFFKREVLAFLKEKGWQRKPVLSLPTFIGTYPTKVPIEAVIR
;
A
#
# COMPACT_ATOMS: atom_id res chain seq x y z
N ILE A 1 -18.73 13.32 -11.99
CA ILE A 1 -19.37 14.66 -12.14
C ILE A 1 -20.27 14.98 -10.96
N HIS A 2 -21.39 14.28 -10.74
CA HIS A 2 -22.34 14.60 -9.65
C HIS A 2 -21.72 14.75 -8.25
N VAL A 3 -20.83 13.85 -7.84
CA VAL A 3 -20.17 13.93 -6.52
C VAL A 3 -19.23 15.14 -6.43
N LEU A 4 -18.56 15.52 -7.52
CA LEU A 4 -17.79 16.76 -7.57
C LEU A 4 -18.70 17.99 -7.52
N SER A 5 -19.87 17.94 -8.18
CA SER A 5 -20.86 19.01 -8.08
C SER A 5 -21.36 19.19 -6.65
N SER A 6 -21.55 18.11 -5.88
CA SER A 6 -21.99 18.21 -4.48
C SER A 6 -21.00 18.87 -3.54
N THR A 7 -19.71 19.02 -3.92
CA THR A 7 -18.72 19.75 -3.11
C THR A 7 -18.69 21.25 -3.41
N HIS A 8 -19.50 21.74 -4.34
CA HIS A 8 -19.62 23.18 -4.60
C HIS A 8 -20.36 23.88 -3.46
N THR A 9 -20.02 25.14 -3.21
CA THR A 9 -20.72 25.99 -2.24
C THR A 9 -22.24 25.96 -2.47
N GLY A 10 -23.01 25.71 -1.41
CA GLY A 10 -24.47 25.70 -1.42
C GLY A 10 -25.13 24.40 -1.91
N GLN A 11 -24.40 23.27 -1.90
CA GLN A 11 -24.92 21.96 -2.31
C GLN A 11 -25.22 21.08 -1.09
N GLU A 12 -24.46 20.00 -0.85
CA GLU A 12 -24.70 19.13 0.30
C GLU A 12 -24.31 19.84 1.61
N GLY A 13 -25.18 19.75 2.62
CA GLY A 13 -25.01 20.36 3.93
C GLY A 13 -25.10 19.36 5.08
N ASP A 14 -25.64 18.16 4.84
CA ASP A 14 -25.72 17.10 5.83
C ASP A 14 -24.45 16.23 5.82
N PRO A 15 -23.78 16.03 6.96
CA PRO A 15 -22.56 15.23 7.02
C PRO A 15 -22.79 13.75 6.72
N VAL A 16 -23.95 13.17 7.04
CA VAL A 16 -24.25 11.76 6.77
C VAL A 16 -24.44 11.54 5.27
N ASP A 17 -25.11 12.47 4.59
CA ASP A 17 -25.27 12.43 3.14
C ASP A 17 -23.93 12.63 2.39
N TYR A 18 -23.00 13.43 2.93
CA TYR A 18 -21.62 13.49 2.42
C TYR A 18 -20.91 12.13 2.55
N GLU A 19 -21.01 11.47 3.70
CA GLU A 19 -20.41 10.15 3.89
C GLU A 19 -21.03 9.10 2.97
N SER A 20 -22.35 9.13 2.77
CA SER A 20 -23.04 8.26 1.82
C SER A 20 -22.51 8.45 0.39
N LYS A 21 -22.31 9.71 -0.03
CA LYS A 21 -21.70 10.05 -1.33
C LYS A 21 -20.24 9.61 -1.42
N ALA A 22 -19.47 9.76 -0.35
CA ALA A 22 -18.08 9.32 -0.27
C ALA A 22 -17.96 7.79 -0.39
N LEU A 23 -18.81 7.05 0.31
CA LEU A 23 -18.92 5.59 0.20
C LEU A 23 -19.33 5.15 -1.22
N HIS A 24 -20.27 5.86 -1.84
CA HIS A 24 -20.73 5.55 -3.19
C HIS A 24 -19.64 5.78 -4.25
N ILE A 25 -18.99 6.95 -4.26
CA ILE A 25 -17.94 7.24 -5.26
C ILE A 25 -16.72 6.35 -5.07
N SER A 26 -16.41 5.97 -3.83
CA SER A 26 -15.28 5.09 -3.51
C SER A 26 -15.55 3.63 -3.91
N MET A 27 -16.80 3.18 -3.89
CA MET A 27 -17.18 1.91 -4.52
C MET A 27 -16.97 1.97 -6.04
N LEU A 28 -17.31 3.09 -6.68
CA LEU A 28 -17.06 3.29 -8.11
C LEU A 28 -15.56 3.37 -8.45
N ASP A 29 -14.73 3.87 -7.53
CA ASP A 29 -13.28 3.82 -7.66
C ASP A 29 -12.79 2.37 -7.80
N HIS A 30 -13.34 1.43 -7.01
CA HIS A 30 -13.01 -0.01 -7.16
C HIS A 30 -13.41 -0.57 -8.52
N VAL A 31 -14.56 -0.13 -9.09
CA VAL A 31 -14.98 -0.51 -10.45
C VAL A 31 -13.99 0.03 -11.49
N CYS A 32 -13.60 1.30 -11.39
CA CYS A 32 -12.63 1.91 -12.31
C CYS A 32 -11.25 1.26 -12.21
N MET A 33 -10.81 0.96 -10.99
CA MET A 33 -9.57 0.23 -10.72
C MET A 33 -9.60 -1.18 -11.33
N GLU A 34 -10.72 -1.90 -11.20
CA GLU A 34 -10.89 -3.23 -11.81
C GLU A 34 -10.81 -3.14 -13.34
N ALA A 35 -11.55 -2.20 -13.94
CA ALA A 35 -11.54 -1.99 -15.38
C ALA A 35 -10.14 -1.64 -15.90
N ALA A 36 -9.41 -0.78 -15.18
CA ALA A 36 -8.04 -0.40 -15.52
C ALA A 36 -7.09 -1.61 -15.46
N ASP A 37 -7.09 -2.38 -14.36
CA ASP A 37 -6.17 -3.52 -14.22
C ASP A 37 -6.51 -4.66 -15.19
N VAL A 38 -7.79 -4.93 -15.43
CA VAL A 38 -8.22 -5.93 -16.43
C VAL A 38 -7.80 -5.50 -17.84
N ALA A 39 -7.97 -4.23 -18.20
CA ALA A 39 -7.56 -3.72 -19.51
C ALA A 39 -6.05 -3.87 -19.75
N GLN A 40 -5.21 -3.54 -18.75
CA GLN A 40 -3.76 -3.72 -18.87
C GLN A 40 -3.33 -5.19 -18.83
N ILE A 41 -4.00 -6.05 -18.06
CA ILE A 41 -3.75 -7.50 -18.08
C ILE A 41 -3.95 -8.06 -19.48
N VAL A 42 -5.07 -7.70 -20.12
CA VAL A 42 -5.38 -8.17 -21.48
C VAL A 42 -4.45 -7.54 -22.51
N GLY A 43 -4.26 -6.22 -22.44
CA GLY A 43 -3.48 -5.45 -23.42
C GLY A 43 -1.99 -5.80 -23.42
N PHE A 44 -1.38 -5.86 -22.23
CA PHE A 44 0.06 -6.13 -22.08
C PHE A 44 0.38 -7.58 -21.71
N LYS A 45 -0.62 -8.47 -21.69
CA LYS A 45 -0.47 -9.89 -21.36
C LYS A 45 0.20 -10.12 -20.00
N PHE A 46 -0.15 -9.33 -19.01
CA PHE A 46 0.38 -9.51 -17.66
C PHE A 46 -0.03 -10.88 -17.07
N PRO A 47 0.71 -11.36 -16.05
CA PRO A 47 0.26 -12.50 -15.25
C PRO A 47 -1.16 -12.27 -14.73
N THR A 48 -1.99 -13.31 -14.86
CA THR A 48 -3.36 -13.33 -14.36
C THR A 48 -3.60 -14.58 -13.53
N SER A 49 -3.91 -14.41 -12.26
CA SER A 49 -4.23 -15.50 -11.33
C SER A 49 -3.15 -16.57 -11.17
N LYS A 50 -1.91 -16.29 -11.57
CA LYS A 50 -0.76 -17.19 -11.37
C LYS A 50 -0.11 -16.91 -10.03
N ALA A 51 -0.09 -17.87 -9.11
CA ALA A 51 0.56 -17.68 -7.80
C ALA A 51 2.08 -17.50 -7.96
N ASP A 52 2.73 -18.38 -8.73
CA ASP A 52 4.18 -18.34 -8.95
C ASP A 52 4.58 -17.41 -10.11
N THR A 53 4.48 -16.10 -9.87
CA THR A 53 5.08 -15.06 -10.71
C THR A 53 6.57 -14.87 -10.39
N PRO A 54 7.37 -14.34 -11.34
CA PRO A 54 8.79 -14.10 -11.11
C PRO A 54 9.06 -13.26 -9.85
N ILE A 55 10.16 -13.57 -9.18
CA ILE A 55 10.71 -12.73 -8.13
C ILE A 55 11.70 -11.77 -8.78
N VAL A 56 11.39 -10.48 -8.73
CA VAL A 56 12.19 -9.41 -9.32
C VAL A 56 13.05 -8.72 -8.27
N ASP A 57 14.12 -8.08 -8.74
CA ASP A 57 15.03 -7.33 -7.88
C ASP A 57 14.42 -6.01 -7.41
N LEU A 58 14.70 -5.68 -6.15
CA LEU A 58 14.18 -4.52 -5.44
C LEU A 58 15.31 -3.77 -4.73
N GLY A 59 15.20 -2.44 -4.69
CA GLY A 59 16.15 -1.53 -4.08
C GLY A 59 17.07 -0.88 -5.11
N TRP A 60 17.49 0.35 -4.84
CA TRP A 60 18.38 1.09 -5.73
C TRP A 60 19.74 0.41 -5.96
N GLY A 61 20.21 -0.40 -5.01
CA GLY A 61 21.44 -1.18 -5.17
C GLY A 61 21.35 -2.30 -6.21
N ALA A 62 20.14 -2.66 -6.65
CA ALA A 62 19.94 -3.64 -7.72
C ALA A 62 20.11 -3.06 -9.13
N VAL A 63 20.20 -1.73 -9.25
CA VAL A 63 20.35 -1.04 -10.54
C VAL A 63 21.82 -1.05 -10.94
N ASP A 64 22.13 -1.63 -12.09
CA ASP A 64 23.49 -1.60 -12.65
C ASP A 64 23.81 -0.22 -13.23
N LYS A 65 24.42 0.63 -12.40
CA LYS A 65 24.82 2.00 -12.78
C LYS A 65 25.95 2.07 -13.82
N SER A 66 26.57 0.93 -14.20
CA SER A 66 27.56 0.90 -15.28
C SER A 66 26.92 0.94 -16.67
N LYS A 67 25.65 0.58 -16.76
CA LYS A 67 24.83 0.68 -17.97
C LYS A 67 24.13 2.06 -18.07
N PRO A 68 23.65 2.43 -19.26
CA PRO A 68 22.62 3.46 -19.40
C PRO A 68 21.38 3.10 -18.60
N VAL A 69 20.85 4.04 -17.81
CA VAL A 69 19.72 3.81 -16.91
C VAL A 69 18.52 4.67 -17.30
N ILE A 70 17.37 4.03 -17.52
CA ILE A 70 16.07 4.69 -17.69
C ILE A 70 15.23 4.44 -16.44
N LEU A 71 14.85 5.53 -15.78
CA LEU A 71 13.95 5.50 -14.63
C LEU A 71 12.52 5.81 -15.08
N VAL A 72 11.58 4.90 -14.85
CA VAL A 72 10.14 5.15 -15.03
C VAL A 72 9.47 5.53 -13.71
N VAL A 73 8.69 6.61 -13.70
CA VAL A 73 8.06 7.13 -12.48
C VAL A 73 6.58 7.41 -12.69
N GLY A 74 5.75 6.73 -11.87
CA GLY A 74 4.33 7.01 -11.69
C GLY A 74 3.44 5.78 -11.81
N HIS A 75 2.47 5.71 -12.75
CA HIS A 75 1.33 4.77 -12.71
C HIS A 75 0.88 4.11 -14.01
N ASN A 76 0.92 4.80 -15.15
CA ASN A 76 0.36 4.30 -16.40
C ASN A 76 1.44 3.50 -17.17
N PRO A 77 1.30 2.17 -17.30
CA PRO A 77 2.35 1.35 -17.89
C PRO A 77 2.49 1.51 -19.40
N ALA A 78 1.62 2.25 -20.09
CA ALA A 78 1.67 2.37 -21.55
C ALA A 78 3.04 2.87 -22.04
N CYS A 79 3.60 3.92 -21.42
CA CYS A 79 4.92 4.40 -21.81
C CYS A 79 6.05 3.46 -21.39
N SER A 80 5.97 2.84 -20.20
CA SER A 80 7.05 1.97 -19.72
C SER A 80 7.12 0.63 -20.45
N THR A 81 5.97 0.09 -20.88
CA THR A 81 5.89 -1.13 -21.71
C THR A 81 6.43 -0.88 -23.11
N GLU A 82 6.13 0.27 -23.74
CA GLU A 82 6.71 0.65 -25.03
C GLU A 82 8.24 0.84 -24.96
N VAL A 83 8.79 1.33 -23.83
CA VAL A 83 10.25 1.35 -23.61
C VAL A 83 10.83 -0.07 -23.66
N ILE A 84 10.19 -1.02 -22.98
CA ILE A 84 10.62 -2.43 -22.99
C ILE A 84 10.50 -3.03 -24.40
N ASP A 85 9.42 -2.75 -25.12
CA ASP A 85 9.23 -3.27 -26.48
C ASP A 85 10.26 -2.72 -27.46
N TYR A 86 10.57 -1.42 -27.38
CA TYR A 86 11.63 -0.81 -28.17
C TYR A 86 12.99 -1.47 -27.88
N LEU A 87 13.33 -1.67 -26.59
CA LEU A 87 14.57 -2.34 -26.19
C LEU A 87 14.65 -3.78 -26.72
N ARG A 88 13.55 -4.53 -26.68
CA ARG A 88 13.49 -5.90 -27.20
C ARG A 88 13.67 -5.92 -28.72
N LYS A 89 12.98 -5.03 -29.43
CA LYS A 89 13.05 -4.90 -30.90
C LYS A 89 14.48 -4.59 -31.36
N GLU A 90 15.19 -3.73 -30.64
CA GLU A 90 16.55 -3.31 -30.98
C GLU A 90 17.65 -4.21 -30.38
N GLY A 91 17.30 -5.27 -29.63
CA GLY A 91 18.28 -6.16 -28.99
C GLY A 91 19.11 -5.48 -27.90
N LEU A 92 18.50 -4.55 -27.17
CA LEU A 92 19.12 -3.68 -26.16
C LEU A 92 18.66 -3.97 -24.72
N GLU A 93 17.70 -4.87 -24.50
CA GLU A 93 17.11 -5.14 -23.18
C GLU A 93 18.15 -5.54 -22.11
N ASP A 94 19.24 -6.21 -22.48
CA ASP A 94 20.33 -6.57 -21.55
C ASP A 94 21.39 -5.47 -21.39
N LYS A 95 21.37 -4.45 -22.26
CA LYS A 95 22.37 -3.37 -22.33
C LYS A 95 21.91 -2.08 -21.66
N VAL A 96 20.61 -1.86 -21.53
CA VAL A 96 20.00 -0.69 -20.89
C VAL A 96 19.24 -1.14 -19.66
N GLU A 97 19.50 -0.50 -18.54
CA GLU A 97 18.82 -0.80 -17.28
C GLU A 97 17.50 -0.01 -17.21
N VAL A 98 16.37 -0.71 -17.06
CA VAL A 98 15.07 -0.08 -16.80
C VAL A 98 14.66 -0.33 -15.36
N CYS A 99 14.48 0.74 -14.60
CA CYS A 99 14.07 0.66 -13.21
C CYS A 99 12.90 1.61 -12.93
N GLY A 100 12.12 1.32 -11.90
CA GLY A 100 10.88 2.06 -11.64
C GLY A 100 10.66 2.50 -10.19
N ILE A 101 9.86 3.55 -10.03
CA ILE A 101 9.33 4.03 -8.74
C ILE A 101 7.81 4.13 -8.81
N CYS A 102 7.14 3.81 -7.69
CA CYS A 102 5.67 3.75 -7.58
C CYS A 102 5.04 2.65 -8.48
N CYS A 103 3.74 2.76 -8.76
CA CYS A 103 2.94 1.71 -9.40
C CYS A 103 3.51 1.26 -10.75
N THR A 104 4.02 2.17 -11.57
CA THR A 104 4.61 1.83 -12.87
C THR A 104 5.80 0.88 -12.72
N ALA A 105 6.51 0.87 -11.58
CA ALA A 105 7.58 -0.10 -11.32
C ALA A 105 7.02 -1.53 -11.19
N LEU A 106 5.88 -1.68 -10.52
CA LEU A 106 5.20 -2.97 -10.37
C LEU A 106 4.60 -3.42 -11.70
N GLU A 107 4.03 -2.50 -12.48
CA GLU A 107 3.49 -2.84 -13.79
C GLU A 107 4.58 -3.21 -14.80
N THR A 108 5.70 -2.48 -14.81
CA THR A 108 6.83 -2.79 -15.69
C THR A 108 7.42 -4.17 -15.35
N THR A 109 7.47 -4.53 -14.07
CA THR A 109 7.96 -5.86 -13.63
C THR A 109 6.93 -6.99 -13.81
N ARG A 110 5.66 -6.67 -14.06
CA ARG A 110 4.69 -7.63 -14.61
C ARG A 110 4.91 -7.90 -16.10
N TYR A 111 5.56 -6.98 -16.81
CA TYR A 111 5.84 -7.06 -18.24
C TYR A 111 7.23 -7.62 -18.57
N SER A 112 8.24 -7.29 -17.75
CA SER A 112 9.62 -7.76 -17.88
C SER A 112 10.23 -7.99 -16.51
N ASP A 113 10.60 -9.23 -16.24
CA ASP A 113 11.28 -9.63 -15.00
C ASP A 113 12.74 -9.14 -14.92
N LYS A 114 13.28 -8.63 -16.04
CA LYS A 114 14.59 -7.96 -16.08
C LYS A 114 14.55 -6.57 -15.47
N ALA A 115 13.41 -5.89 -15.50
CA ALA A 115 13.27 -4.55 -14.92
C ALA A 115 13.41 -4.58 -13.38
N LYS A 116 13.87 -3.46 -12.80
CA LYS A 116 14.13 -3.35 -11.35
C LYS A 116 13.12 -2.45 -10.67
N ILE A 117 12.80 -2.75 -9.41
CA ILE A 117 12.03 -1.84 -8.56
C ILE A 117 13.01 -1.04 -7.73
N VAL A 118 13.09 0.27 -7.91
CA VAL A 118 13.92 1.13 -7.04
C VAL A 118 13.28 1.23 -5.65
N GLY A 119 11.97 1.45 -5.60
CA GLY A 119 11.22 1.49 -4.34
C GLY A 119 9.96 2.37 -4.39
N PRO A 120 9.39 2.68 -3.21
CA PRO A 120 8.17 3.46 -3.10
C PRO A 120 8.41 4.96 -3.33
N LEU A 121 7.32 5.75 -3.27
CA LEU A 121 7.36 7.20 -3.44
C LEU A 121 8.40 7.89 -2.54
N SER A 122 8.55 7.43 -1.29
CA SER A 122 9.49 8.04 -0.33
C SER A 122 10.96 7.95 -0.76
N ARG A 123 11.29 7.10 -1.72
CA ARG A 123 12.65 6.98 -2.29
C ARG A 123 12.83 7.77 -3.59
N GLN A 124 11.79 8.43 -4.10
CA GLN A 124 11.82 9.15 -5.38
C GLN A 124 12.86 10.26 -5.40
N LEU A 125 12.79 11.21 -4.47
CA LEU A 125 13.73 12.34 -4.43
C LEU A 125 15.17 11.87 -4.24
N PHE A 126 15.38 10.96 -3.28
CA PHE A 126 16.68 10.38 -2.99
C PHE A 126 17.30 9.76 -4.25
N PHE A 127 16.57 8.85 -4.92
CA PHE A 127 17.10 8.16 -6.10
C PHE A 127 17.35 9.12 -7.27
N VAL A 128 16.44 10.07 -7.53
CA VAL A 128 16.66 11.10 -8.57
C VAL A 128 17.96 11.87 -8.29
N ARG A 129 18.20 12.25 -7.02
CA ARG A 129 19.40 12.99 -6.62
C ARG A 129 20.69 12.19 -6.60
N THR A 130 20.63 10.86 -6.76
CA THR A 130 21.85 10.07 -6.99
C THR A 130 22.46 10.32 -8.37
N GLY A 131 21.68 10.83 -9.33
CA GLY A 131 22.13 11.02 -10.71
C GLY A 131 22.31 9.72 -11.50
N ILE A 132 22.04 8.55 -10.92
CA ILE A 132 22.21 7.24 -11.58
C ILE A 132 21.37 7.15 -12.85
N ALA A 133 20.13 7.64 -12.82
CA ALA A 133 19.24 7.68 -13.96
C ALA A 133 19.74 8.65 -15.04
N ASP A 134 19.94 8.16 -16.26
CA ASP A 134 20.29 8.98 -17.41
C ASP A 134 19.07 9.75 -17.92
N VAL A 135 17.99 9.01 -18.13
CA VAL A 135 16.69 9.53 -18.57
C VAL A 135 15.64 9.15 -17.55
N ILE A 136 14.75 10.08 -17.22
CA ILE A 136 13.58 9.84 -16.37
C ILE A 136 12.34 9.99 -17.24
N VAL A 137 11.55 8.93 -17.36
CA VAL A 137 10.25 8.94 -18.04
C VAL A 137 9.16 9.02 -16.97
N ALA A 138 8.47 10.16 -16.92
CA ALA A 138 7.42 10.45 -15.95
C ALA A 138 6.04 10.42 -16.62
N ASP A 139 5.08 9.73 -16.02
CA ASP A 139 3.69 9.69 -16.50
C ASP A 139 2.78 10.60 -15.65
N GLU A 140 1.87 10.04 -14.85
CA GLU A 140 0.91 10.69 -13.98
C GLU A 140 0.89 10.12 -12.56
N GLN A 141 0.46 10.96 -11.61
CA GLN A 141 0.14 10.63 -10.21
C GLN A 141 1.34 10.19 -9.34
N CYS A 142 1.43 10.72 -8.12
CA CYS A 142 2.51 10.46 -7.16
C CYS A 142 3.91 10.72 -7.76
N ILE A 143 4.02 11.71 -8.63
CA ILE A 143 5.29 12.20 -9.15
C ILE A 143 5.51 13.58 -8.54
N ARG A 144 6.69 13.81 -7.97
CA ARG A 144 7.02 15.11 -7.41
C ARG A 144 6.94 16.20 -8.49
N THR A 145 6.42 17.35 -8.10
CA THR A 145 6.24 18.49 -9.01
C THR A 145 7.57 19.15 -9.37
N ASP A 146 8.59 19.03 -8.51
CA ASP A 146 9.94 19.54 -8.73
C ASP A 146 10.87 18.56 -9.49
N LEU A 147 10.36 17.44 -10.01
CA LEU A 147 11.16 16.39 -10.66
C LEU A 147 12.17 16.92 -11.70
N THR A 148 11.76 17.86 -12.56
CA THR A 148 12.62 18.45 -13.59
C THR A 148 13.75 19.30 -12.99
N ILE A 149 13.45 20.07 -11.94
CA ILE A 149 14.43 20.87 -11.20
C ILE A 149 15.46 19.94 -10.55
N GLU A 150 15.00 18.87 -9.91
CA GLU A 150 15.86 17.93 -9.19
C GLU A 150 16.72 17.08 -10.14
N ALA A 151 16.17 16.71 -11.31
CA ALA A 151 16.89 16.00 -12.38
C ALA A 151 17.99 16.89 -13.01
N SER A 152 17.67 18.16 -13.29
CA SER A 152 18.64 19.13 -13.84
C SER A 152 19.87 19.29 -12.95
N LYS A 153 19.69 19.26 -11.62
CA LYS A 153 20.78 19.43 -10.65
C LYS A 153 21.82 18.29 -10.66
N VAL A 154 21.48 17.16 -11.28
CA VAL A 154 22.38 16.00 -11.41
C VAL A 154 22.71 15.67 -12.86
N GLY A 155 22.21 16.45 -13.83
CA GLY A 155 22.43 16.26 -15.26
C GLY A 155 21.47 15.26 -15.94
N SER A 156 20.48 14.73 -15.22
CA SER A 156 19.47 13.83 -15.79
C SER A 156 18.47 14.61 -16.63
N VAL A 157 17.92 13.95 -17.66
CA VAL A 157 16.89 14.54 -18.52
C VAL A 157 15.54 13.88 -18.30
N VAL A 158 14.45 14.65 -18.46
CA VAL A 158 13.09 14.19 -18.20
C VAL A 158 12.26 14.19 -19.47
N ILE A 159 11.50 13.12 -19.67
CA ILE A 159 10.40 13.01 -20.62
C ILE A 159 9.11 12.92 -19.81
N ALA A 160 8.25 13.94 -19.91
CA ALA A 160 6.86 13.81 -19.47
C ALA A 160 6.06 13.11 -20.57
N SER A 161 5.24 12.12 -20.20
CA SER A 161 4.53 11.23 -21.14
C SER A 161 3.01 11.21 -20.96
N SER A 162 2.48 12.19 -20.21
CA SER A 162 1.06 12.30 -19.90
C SER A 162 0.58 13.75 -19.98
N ASP A 163 -0.57 13.93 -20.61
CA ASP A 163 -1.31 15.20 -20.72
C ASP A 163 -1.81 15.72 -19.36
N LYS A 164 -1.86 14.85 -18.34
CA LYS A 164 -2.24 15.21 -16.96
C LYS A 164 -1.10 15.86 -16.17
N ALA A 165 0.14 15.73 -16.64
CA ALA A 165 1.33 16.19 -15.93
C ALA A 165 2.42 16.74 -16.87
N CYS A 166 2.05 17.74 -17.69
CA CYS A 166 2.91 18.33 -18.74
C CYS A 166 4.14 19.10 -18.22
N ARG A 167 4.11 19.61 -16.98
CA ARG A 167 5.23 20.35 -16.34
C ARG A 167 5.71 21.61 -17.09
N GLY A 168 4.87 22.17 -17.97
CA GLY A 168 5.23 23.31 -18.80
C GLY A 168 6.33 23.02 -19.83
N LEU A 169 6.59 21.74 -20.11
CA LEU A 169 7.58 21.32 -21.10
C LEU A 169 7.05 21.50 -22.52
N GLU A 170 7.96 21.74 -23.46
CA GLU A 170 7.64 21.79 -24.88
C GLU A 170 7.14 20.41 -25.34
N GLU A 171 5.96 20.38 -25.98
CA GLU A 171 5.40 19.19 -26.61
C GLU A 171 6.09 18.97 -27.94
N VAL A 172 6.71 17.80 -28.11
CA VAL A 172 7.54 17.50 -29.28
C VAL A 172 7.16 16.19 -29.96
N SER A 173 5.94 15.65 -29.79
CA SER A 173 5.51 14.35 -30.35
C SER A 173 5.60 14.29 -31.88
N GLU A 174 5.54 15.43 -32.58
CA GLU A 174 5.62 15.48 -34.05
C GLU A 174 7.03 15.84 -34.59
N ARG A 175 7.99 16.23 -33.73
CA ARG A 175 9.34 16.63 -34.17
C ARG A 175 10.24 15.44 -34.56
N PRO A 176 11.26 15.58 -35.41
CA PRO A 176 12.16 14.46 -35.67
C PRO A 176 12.86 13.93 -34.40
N THR A 177 12.85 12.61 -34.16
CA THR A 177 13.43 11.98 -32.95
C THR A 177 14.88 12.41 -32.71
N ASP A 178 15.72 12.37 -33.75
CA ASP A 178 17.15 12.66 -33.62
C ASP A 178 17.43 14.13 -33.25
N GLU A 179 16.55 15.06 -33.61
CA GLU A 179 16.65 16.46 -33.17
C GLU A 179 16.34 16.57 -31.68
N VAL A 180 15.26 15.92 -31.23
CA VAL A 180 14.86 15.92 -29.81
C VAL A 180 15.94 15.28 -28.95
N VAL A 181 16.48 14.12 -29.36
CA VAL A 181 17.58 13.44 -28.66
C VAL A 181 18.80 14.35 -28.55
N ARG A 182 19.20 15.02 -29.64
CA ARG A 182 20.33 15.96 -29.62
C ARG A 182 20.12 17.10 -28.62
N GLU A 183 18.94 17.73 -28.61
CA GLU A 183 18.62 18.79 -27.64
C GLU A 183 18.62 18.28 -26.19
N MET A 184 18.07 17.08 -25.94
CA MET A 184 18.12 16.46 -24.61
C MET A 184 19.56 16.22 -24.18
N VAL A 185 20.39 15.66 -25.05
CA VAL A 185 21.74 15.23 -24.70
C VAL A 185 22.70 16.43 -24.57
N ASP A 186 22.68 17.36 -25.53
CA ASP A 186 23.66 18.44 -25.60
C ASP A 186 23.25 19.65 -24.76
N GLN A 187 21.94 19.96 -24.68
CA GLN A 187 21.43 21.12 -23.94
C GLN A 187 20.81 20.75 -22.59
N ARG A 188 20.72 19.45 -22.27
CA ARG A 188 20.04 18.93 -21.05
C ARG A 188 18.58 19.35 -20.95
N LYS A 189 17.95 19.56 -22.11
CA LYS A 189 16.55 19.97 -22.20
C LYS A 189 15.61 18.82 -21.81
N HIS A 190 14.46 19.18 -21.27
CA HIS A 190 13.38 18.25 -20.92
C HIS A 190 12.20 18.46 -21.87
N PHE A 191 11.44 17.42 -22.15
CA PHE A 191 10.35 17.49 -23.12
C PHE A 191 9.08 16.78 -22.67
N LEU A 192 7.96 17.20 -23.26
CA LEU A 192 6.70 16.47 -23.24
C LEU A 192 6.59 15.67 -24.54
N ILE A 193 6.33 14.37 -24.44
CA ILE A 193 6.11 13.47 -25.58
C ILE A 193 4.91 12.60 -25.27
N LEU A 194 3.76 12.91 -25.88
CA LEU A 194 2.49 12.22 -25.68
C LEU A 194 2.36 10.94 -26.50
N ASP A 195 3.07 10.81 -27.62
CA ASP A 195 3.21 9.53 -28.32
C ASP A 195 4.15 8.60 -27.53
N HIS A 196 3.60 7.53 -26.95
CA HIS A 196 4.35 6.60 -26.10
C HIS A 196 5.43 5.80 -26.85
N ARG A 197 5.24 5.50 -28.14
CA ARG A 197 6.25 4.80 -28.95
C ARG A 197 7.43 5.72 -29.23
N LYS A 198 7.14 6.97 -29.55
CA LYS A 198 8.18 7.98 -29.73
C LYS A 198 8.89 8.31 -28.42
N ALA A 199 8.14 8.43 -27.32
CA ALA A 199 8.72 8.65 -25.99
C ALA A 199 9.70 7.52 -25.64
N ALA A 200 9.34 6.27 -25.94
CA ALA A 200 10.21 5.12 -25.77
C ALA A 200 11.49 5.18 -26.64
N GLU A 201 11.35 5.46 -27.94
CA GLU A 201 12.49 5.62 -28.84
C GLU A 201 13.45 6.72 -28.35
N VAL A 202 12.92 7.90 -28.06
CA VAL A 202 13.70 9.06 -27.57
C VAL A 202 14.37 8.71 -26.24
N ALA A 203 13.66 8.08 -25.30
CA ALA A 203 14.21 7.70 -24.01
C ALA A 203 15.42 6.77 -24.15
N VAL A 204 15.32 5.75 -25.00
CA VAL A 204 16.39 4.76 -25.21
C VAL A 204 17.58 5.40 -25.92
N LYS A 205 17.36 6.12 -27.02
CA LYS A 205 18.43 6.81 -27.75
C LYS A 205 19.15 7.85 -26.87
N ALA A 206 18.39 8.68 -26.16
CA ALA A 206 18.96 9.67 -25.26
C ALA A 206 19.75 9.02 -24.11
N ALA A 207 19.27 7.91 -23.52
CA ALA A 207 20.01 7.22 -22.47
C ALA A 207 21.35 6.68 -22.97
N LEU A 208 21.37 6.04 -24.14
CA LEU A 208 22.60 5.50 -24.75
C LEU A 208 23.64 6.58 -25.02
N GLU A 209 23.22 7.74 -25.52
CA GLU A 209 24.13 8.86 -25.83
C GLU A 209 24.58 9.65 -24.59
N LEU A 210 23.69 9.78 -23.59
CA LEU A 210 23.93 10.60 -22.41
C LEU A 210 24.78 9.89 -21.36
N ALA A 211 24.56 8.59 -21.14
CA ALA A 211 25.26 7.80 -20.13
C ALA A 211 26.80 7.91 -20.17
N PRO A 212 27.48 7.77 -21.33
CA PRO A 212 28.93 7.91 -21.38
C PRO A 212 29.40 9.34 -21.09
N LYS A 213 28.63 10.36 -21.48
CA LYS A 213 28.96 11.78 -21.25
C LYS A 213 28.89 12.16 -19.76
N ARG A 214 28.05 11.46 -18.99
CA ARG A 214 27.78 11.76 -17.58
C ARG A 214 28.53 10.89 -16.57
N LYS A 215 29.45 10.03 -17.01
CA LYS A 215 30.10 9.06 -16.12
C LYS A 215 30.74 9.69 -14.87
N ALA A 216 31.32 10.89 -15.01
CA ALA A 216 31.89 11.65 -13.89
C ALA A 216 30.83 12.38 -13.03
N GLU A 217 29.65 12.65 -13.57
CA GLU A 217 28.54 13.33 -12.86
C GLU A 217 27.81 12.37 -11.88
N LYS A 218 27.98 11.05 -12.03
CA LYS A 218 27.32 10.01 -11.22
C LYS A 218 28.06 9.70 -9.90
N GLU A 219 29.01 10.54 -9.49
CA GLU A 219 29.73 10.37 -8.23
C GLU A 219 28.82 10.67 -7.03
N LEU A 220 28.66 9.67 -6.16
CA LEU A 220 27.85 9.77 -4.96
C LEU A 220 28.66 10.39 -3.83
N MET A 221 27.96 11.10 -2.94
CA MET A 221 28.62 11.74 -1.81
C MET A 221 29.28 10.72 -0.88
N THR A 222 30.58 10.87 -0.65
CA THR A 222 31.32 10.04 0.31
C THR A 222 31.05 10.48 1.75
N PRO A 223 31.32 9.62 2.77
CA PRO A 223 31.24 10.02 4.16
C PRO A 223 32.10 11.25 4.49
N GLU A 224 33.29 11.39 3.91
CA GLU A 224 34.17 12.54 4.14
C GLU A 224 33.57 13.84 3.58
N GLN A 225 32.98 13.78 2.38
CA GLN A 225 32.28 14.91 1.78
C GLN A 225 31.03 15.28 2.59
N ALA A 226 30.29 14.28 3.09
CA ALA A 226 29.13 14.50 3.96
C ALA A 226 29.54 15.15 5.29
N LYS A 227 30.64 14.70 5.90
CA LYS A 227 31.23 15.29 7.11
C LYS A 227 31.58 16.76 6.90
N GLU A 228 32.20 17.10 5.78
CA GLU A 228 32.53 18.49 5.46
C GLU A 228 31.27 19.33 5.25
N ALA A 229 30.30 18.85 4.46
CA ALA A 229 29.03 19.54 4.22
C ALA A 229 28.24 19.77 5.52
N ALA A 230 28.30 18.83 6.46
CA ALA A 230 27.62 18.89 7.76
C ALA A 230 28.08 20.09 8.62
N LYS A 231 29.33 20.56 8.47
CA LYS A 231 29.87 21.71 9.21
C LYS A 231 29.15 23.04 8.93
N ALA A 232 28.39 23.11 7.83
CA ALA A 232 27.55 24.27 7.52
C ALA A 232 26.36 24.42 8.50
N CYS A 233 25.98 23.35 9.20
CA CYS A 233 24.87 23.38 10.15
C CYS A 233 25.13 24.34 11.32
N LYS A 234 24.16 25.22 11.62
CA LYS A 234 24.18 26.17 12.75
C LYS A 234 23.19 25.85 13.86
N ALA A 235 22.69 24.62 13.90
CA ALA A 235 21.78 24.14 14.93
C ALA A 235 20.48 24.98 15.11
N CYS A 236 19.98 25.62 14.05
CA CYS A 236 18.76 26.45 14.11
C CYS A 236 17.44 25.66 14.18
N ARG A 237 17.48 24.34 13.90
CA ARG A 237 16.34 23.40 13.96
C ARG A 237 15.19 23.66 12.97
N ASN A 238 15.34 24.60 12.03
CA ASN A 238 14.34 24.83 10.97
C ASN A 238 13.99 23.53 10.21
N CYS A 239 14.99 22.68 9.94
CA CYS A 239 14.80 21.40 9.26
C CYS A 239 13.89 20.43 10.02
N GLU A 240 13.92 20.45 11.35
CA GLU A 240 13.08 19.59 12.21
C GLU A 240 11.64 20.11 12.25
N GLN A 241 11.46 21.43 12.36
CA GLN A 241 10.15 22.07 12.44
C GLN A 241 9.30 21.82 11.19
N VAL A 242 9.93 21.79 10.02
CA VAL A 242 9.25 21.52 8.73
C VAL A 242 9.19 20.03 8.39
N CYS A 243 9.87 19.16 9.15
CA CYS A 243 9.90 17.73 8.89
C CYS A 243 8.53 17.10 9.21
N PRO A 244 7.86 16.45 8.25
CA PRO A 244 6.56 15.82 8.50
C PRO A 244 6.60 14.72 9.58
N ASN A 245 7.78 14.11 9.79
CA ASN A 245 8.03 13.06 10.78
C ASN A 245 8.82 13.59 11.99
N LEU A 246 9.06 14.90 12.09
CA LEU A 246 9.78 15.54 13.20
C LEU A 246 11.15 14.91 13.52
N LEU A 247 11.83 14.40 12.49
CA LEU A 247 13.15 13.76 12.62
C LEU A 247 14.18 14.72 13.25
N PRO A 248 15.08 14.23 14.12
CA PRO A 248 16.12 15.01 14.80
C PRO A 248 17.31 15.30 13.88
N LEU A 249 17.04 15.89 12.70
CA LEU A 249 18.03 16.14 11.67
C LEU A 249 19.15 17.06 12.13
N MET A 250 18.89 17.98 13.04
CA MET A 250 19.91 18.92 13.51
C MET A 250 21.00 18.18 14.25
N GLU A 251 20.62 17.35 15.23
CA GLU A 251 21.56 16.57 16.04
C GLU A 251 22.31 15.56 15.17
N ALA A 252 21.58 14.86 14.29
CA ALA A 252 22.17 13.90 13.36
C ALA A 252 23.23 14.52 12.45
N VAL A 253 23.00 15.74 11.95
CA VAL A 253 23.98 16.44 11.12
C VAL A 253 25.15 16.98 11.93
N GLN A 254 24.94 17.48 13.16
CA GLN A 254 26.07 17.92 14.00
C GLN A 254 27.02 16.76 14.32
N LYS A 255 26.49 15.59 14.68
CA LYS A 255 27.28 14.36 14.89
C LYS A 255 28.00 13.93 13.61
N ALA A 256 27.35 14.04 12.44
CA ALA A 256 27.98 13.75 11.16
C ALA A 256 29.18 14.67 10.86
N ALA A 257 29.17 15.93 11.33
CA ALA A 257 30.30 16.86 11.19
C ALA A 257 31.53 16.43 12.03
N GLU A 258 31.32 15.63 13.07
CA GLU A 258 32.37 15.04 13.90
C GLU A 258 32.82 13.68 13.35
N GLY A 259 32.00 13.04 12.52
CA GLY A 259 32.27 11.76 11.86
C GLY A 259 31.41 10.60 12.34
N ASP A 260 30.41 10.87 13.19
CA ASP A 260 29.40 9.90 13.61
C ASP A 260 28.16 10.01 12.71
N PHE A 261 27.89 8.95 11.94
CA PHE A 261 26.81 8.89 10.96
C PHE A 261 25.60 8.07 11.41
N GLU A 262 25.59 7.50 12.62
CA GLU A 262 24.51 6.62 13.08
C GLU A 262 23.16 7.37 13.11
N GLY A 263 23.15 8.58 13.66
CA GLY A 263 21.95 9.43 13.68
C GLY A 263 21.46 9.83 12.29
N LEU A 264 22.38 10.05 11.34
CA LEU A 264 22.03 10.40 9.96
C LEU A 264 21.40 9.20 9.23
N LYS A 265 21.96 8.01 9.42
CA LYS A 265 21.39 6.76 8.90
C LYS A 265 19.99 6.51 9.46
N TRP A 266 19.83 6.65 10.78
CA TRP A 266 18.54 6.52 11.46
C TRP A 266 17.49 7.48 10.88
N CYS A 267 17.88 8.73 10.61
CA CYS A 267 17.00 9.71 9.96
C CYS A 267 16.62 9.30 8.53
N PHE A 268 17.56 8.75 7.74
CA PHE A 268 17.29 8.30 6.37
C PHE A 268 16.28 7.15 6.30
N GLU A 269 16.37 6.21 7.24
CA GLU A 269 15.49 5.04 7.33
C GLU A 269 14.02 5.42 7.60
N ARG A 270 13.82 6.57 8.27
CA ARG A 270 12.51 7.17 8.58
C ARG A 270 12.13 8.36 7.69
N CYS A 271 12.97 8.71 6.72
CA CYS A 271 12.75 9.85 5.84
C CYS A 271 11.75 9.49 4.74
N ILE A 272 10.75 10.35 4.54
CA ILE A 272 9.80 10.23 3.42
C ILE A 272 10.28 10.92 2.13
N GLY A 273 11.52 11.41 2.07
CA GLY A 273 12.11 12.01 0.87
C GLY A 273 11.39 13.27 0.38
N CYS A 274 10.87 14.10 1.30
CA CYS A 274 10.06 15.26 0.92
C CYS A 274 10.87 16.50 0.49
N GLY A 275 12.13 16.64 0.91
CA GLY A 275 12.99 17.79 0.59
C GLY A 275 12.73 19.06 1.40
N LYS A 276 11.70 19.09 2.25
CA LYS A 276 11.34 20.28 3.05
C LYS A 276 12.46 20.79 3.95
N CYS A 277 13.27 19.88 4.49
CA CYS A 277 14.42 20.24 5.31
C CYS A 277 15.47 21.06 4.53
N GLU A 278 15.72 20.73 3.25
CA GLU A 278 16.63 21.49 2.39
C GLU A 278 16.04 22.86 2.02
N GLU A 279 14.74 22.91 1.68
CA GLU A 279 14.04 24.18 1.38
C GLU A 279 14.13 25.18 2.56
N ALA A 280 14.01 24.69 3.79
CA ALA A 280 14.03 25.53 4.99
C ALA A 280 15.45 25.85 5.52
N CYS A 281 16.50 25.25 4.96
CA CYS A 281 17.85 25.42 5.45
C CYS A 281 18.45 26.77 5.03
N THR A 282 18.71 27.65 5.99
CA THR A 282 19.33 28.98 5.75
C THR A 282 20.84 28.91 5.49
N HIS A 283 21.45 27.73 5.60
CA HIS A 283 22.89 27.52 5.49
C HIS A 283 23.27 26.50 4.41
N GLY A 284 22.31 26.06 3.59
CA GLY A 284 22.58 25.22 2.42
C GLY A 284 23.09 23.81 2.74
N VAL A 285 22.72 23.23 3.88
CA VAL A 285 23.07 21.82 4.21
C VAL A 285 22.33 20.88 3.22
N PRO A 286 23.04 20.05 2.45
CA PRO A 286 22.43 19.22 1.40
C PRO A 286 21.97 17.85 1.94
N PHE A 287 20.96 17.84 2.81
CA PHE A 287 20.49 16.63 3.52
C PHE A 287 20.26 15.40 2.61
N GLN A 288 19.60 15.56 1.46
CA GLN A 288 19.31 14.45 0.53
C GLN A 288 20.58 13.88 -0.08
N ARG A 289 21.58 14.73 -0.34
CA ARG A 289 22.88 14.29 -0.84
C ARG A 289 23.68 13.61 0.26
N MET A 290 23.63 14.14 1.49
CA MET A 290 24.27 13.50 2.65
C MET A 290 23.72 12.10 2.91
N PHE A 291 22.43 11.85 2.67
CA PHE A 291 21.87 10.50 2.81
C PHE A 291 22.53 9.46 1.88
N GLN A 292 23.16 9.87 0.78
CA GLN A 292 23.90 8.94 -0.09
C GLN A 292 25.10 8.29 0.61
N SER A 293 25.66 8.93 1.64
CA SER A 293 26.79 8.40 2.39
C SER A 293 26.39 7.34 3.42
N VAL A 294 25.09 7.19 3.71
CA VAL A 294 24.55 6.27 4.73
C VAL A 294 23.50 5.31 4.20
N ALA A 295 22.95 5.55 3.00
CA ALA A 295 21.96 4.69 2.39
C ALA A 295 22.53 3.29 2.10
N SER A 296 21.81 2.26 2.54
CA SER A 296 22.20 0.86 2.32
C SER A 296 22.18 0.51 0.83
N TRP A 297 23.24 -0.14 0.34
CA TRP A 297 23.32 -0.74 -1.00
C TRP A 297 22.68 -2.14 -1.08
N GLU A 298 22.05 -2.58 0.00
CA GLU A 298 21.41 -3.88 0.05
C GLU A 298 20.36 -4.02 -1.07
N THR A 299 20.32 -5.23 -1.63
CA THR A 299 19.35 -5.64 -2.63
C THR A 299 18.32 -6.54 -2.00
N TRP A 300 17.08 -6.38 -2.42
CA TRP A 300 15.94 -7.15 -1.96
C TRP A 300 15.22 -7.79 -3.13
N LYS A 301 14.16 -8.51 -2.81
CA LYS A 301 13.33 -9.25 -3.75
C LYS A 301 11.86 -8.88 -3.55
N CYS A 302 11.15 -8.75 -4.66
CA CYS A 302 9.71 -8.52 -4.67
C CYS A 302 9.07 -9.47 -5.69
N ARG A 303 8.02 -10.18 -5.31
CA ARG A 303 7.28 -10.99 -6.27
C ARG A 303 6.48 -10.09 -7.22
N ALA A 304 6.54 -10.32 -8.53
CA ALA A 304 5.77 -9.54 -9.49
C ALA A 304 4.25 -9.70 -9.26
N GLY A 305 3.49 -8.64 -9.55
CA GLY A 305 2.04 -8.62 -9.33
C GLY A 305 1.30 -9.73 -10.09
N ARG A 306 0.50 -10.53 -9.37
CA ARG A 306 -0.18 -11.69 -9.98
C ARG A 306 -1.55 -11.41 -10.60
N GLY A 307 -2.14 -10.24 -10.33
CA GLY A 307 -3.51 -9.92 -10.72
C GLY A 307 -4.57 -10.63 -9.85
N PRO A 308 -5.73 -11.00 -10.42
CA PRO A 308 -6.86 -11.51 -9.66
C PRO A 308 -6.59 -12.81 -8.89
N VAL A 309 -7.23 -12.99 -7.74
CA VAL A 309 -7.28 -14.29 -7.04
C VAL A 309 -8.07 -15.29 -7.87
N MET A 310 -7.63 -16.54 -8.02
CA MET A 310 -8.30 -17.56 -8.84
C MET A 310 -9.54 -18.13 -8.15
N ASP A 311 -10.55 -18.54 -8.90
CA ASP A 311 -11.77 -19.13 -8.33
C ASP A 311 -11.50 -20.45 -7.58
N THR A 312 -10.50 -21.22 -8.01
CA THR A 312 -10.06 -22.44 -7.32
C THR A 312 -9.50 -22.13 -5.93
N GLU A 313 -8.76 -21.03 -5.77
CA GLU A 313 -8.30 -20.54 -4.47
C GLU A 313 -9.50 -20.11 -3.62
N ILE A 314 -10.45 -19.36 -4.18
CA ILE A 314 -11.68 -18.97 -3.45
C ILE A 314 -12.47 -20.18 -2.97
N ARG A 315 -12.63 -21.23 -3.79
CA ARG A 315 -13.30 -22.47 -3.36
C ARG A 315 -12.58 -23.16 -2.21
N LYS A 316 -11.25 -23.11 -2.20
CA LYS A 316 -10.42 -23.70 -1.15
C LYS A 316 -10.55 -22.95 0.17
N VAL A 317 -10.53 -21.62 0.14
CA VAL A 317 -10.46 -20.79 1.36
C VAL A 317 -11.78 -20.19 1.82
N GLY A 318 -12.82 -20.19 0.97
CA GLY A 318 -14.11 -19.56 1.27
C GLY A 318 -14.75 -20.05 2.56
N ALA A 319 -14.90 -21.38 2.71
CA ALA A 319 -15.46 -21.95 3.94
C ALA A 319 -14.57 -21.69 5.16
N PRO A 320 -13.25 -21.97 5.12
CA PRO A 320 -12.37 -21.68 6.25
C PRO A 320 -12.38 -20.22 6.72
N ILE A 321 -12.44 -19.24 5.80
CA ILE A 321 -12.54 -17.81 6.16
C ILE A 321 -13.88 -17.51 6.85
N VAL A 322 -14.99 -17.99 6.29
CA VAL A 322 -16.35 -17.72 6.80
C VAL A 322 -16.62 -18.39 8.15
N LEU A 323 -16.03 -19.56 8.38
CA LEU A 323 -16.12 -20.28 9.64
C LEU A 323 -15.12 -19.76 10.69
N GLY A 324 -14.13 -18.96 10.26
CA GLY A 324 -13.09 -18.34 11.08
C GLY A 324 -11.88 -19.22 11.37
N THR A 325 -11.75 -20.38 10.72
CA THR A 325 -10.60 -21.29 10.90
C THR A 325 -9.37 -20.83 10.12
N ILE A 326 -9.56 -20.08 9.02
CA ILE A 326 -8.56 -19.10 8.57
C ILE A 326 -8.87 -17.79 9.30
N PRO A 327 -7.94 -17.24 10.10
CA PRO A 327 -8.21 -16.08 10.97
C PRO A 327 -8.69 -14.84 10.22
N GLY A 328 -8.25 -14.65 8.98
CA GLY A 328 -8.76 -13.62 8.09
C GLY A 328 -7.83 -13.32 6.91
N VAL A 329 -8.29 -12.42 6.05
CA VAL A 329 -7.53 -11.83 4.95
C VAL A 329 -7.05 -10.43 5.37
N ILE A 330 -5.75 -10.20 5.35
CA ILE A 330 -5.16 -8.90 5.72
C ILE A 330 -4.53 -8.28 4.48
N ALA A 331 -4.98 -7.07 4.14
CA ALA A 331 -4.51 -6.35 2.97
C ALA A 331 -3.59 -5.19 3.35
N PHE A 332 -2.29 -5.33 3.15
CA PHE A 332 -1.31 -4.23 3.31
C PHE A 332 -1.17 -3.46 2.00
N VAL A 333 -1.73 -2.25 1.98
CA VAL A 333 -1.91 -1.45 0.77
C VAL A 333 -1.42 -0.01 1.00
N GLY A 334 -1.47 0.82 -0.02
CA GLY A 334 -1.33 2.27 0.13
C GLY A 334 0.07 2.83 -0.14
N CYS A 335 0.32 4.00 0.46
CA CYS A 335 1.47 4.86 0.16
C CYS A 335 2.62 4.63 1.16
N SER A 336 3.69 5.43 1.04
CA SER A 336 4.90 5.32 1.86
C SER A 336 5.15 6.53 2.76
N ASN A 337 4.09 7.11 3.32
CA ASN A 337 4.17 8.15 4.35
C ASN A 337 4.14 7.51 5.74
N PHE A 338 5.12 6.65 6.01
CA PHE A 338 5.21 5.88 7.25
C PHE A 338 5.62 6.77 8.42
N PRO A 339 5.10 6.51 9.64
CA PRO A 339 5.47 7.27 10.82
C PRO A 339 6.91 6.99 11.29
N GLU A 340 7.31 5.73 11.20
CA GLU A 340 8.58 5.22 11.69
C GLU A 340 9.35 4.55 10.54
N GLU A 341 10.04 3.45 10.83
CA GLU A 341 10.87 2.74 9.86
C GLU A 341 10.04 2.17 8.72
N ILE A 342 10.67 2.11 7.55
CA ILE A 342 10.06 1.54 6.36
C ILE A 342 9.78 0.05 6.56
N ASP A 343 10.51 -0.65 7.43
CA ASP A 343 10.44 -2.10 7.58
C ASP A 343 9.22 -2.62 8.38
N GLU A 344 8.51 -1.74 9.11
CA GLU A 344 7.38 -2.12 9.96
C GLU A 344 6.29 -2.89 9.21
N VAL A 345 6.07 -2.57 7.93
CA VAL A 345 5.12 -3.30 7.08
C VAL A 345 5.58 -4.75 6.88
N ALA A 346 6.87 -4.98 6.62
CA ALA A 346 7.41 -6.32 6.46
C ALA A 346 7.30 -7.14 7.75
N GLU A 347 7.50 -6.51 8.91
CA GLU A 347 7.35 -7.16 10.22
C GLU A 347 5.91 -7.58 10.49
N MET A 348 4.95 -6.69 10.24
CA MET A 348 3.53 -7.02 10.37
C MET A 348 3.11 -8.13 9.38
N VAL A 349 3.58 -8.08 8.14
CA VAL A 349 3.34 -9.14 7.14
C VAL A 349 3.88 -10.49 7.64
N GLU A 350 5.11 -10.54 8.12
CA GLU A 350 5.73 -11.77 8.63
C GLU A 350 4.97 -12.33 9.85
N GLU A 351 4.55 -11.47 10.77
CA GLU A 351 3.76 -11.85 11.94
C GLU A 351 2.44 -12.53 11.53
N PHE A 352 1.69 -11.91 10.62
CA PHE A 352 0.38 -12.42 10.22
C PHE A 352 0.46 -13.65 9.32
N ALA A 353 1.46 -13.74 8.45
CA ALA A 353 1.70 -14.94 7.66
C ALA A 353 2.05 -16.15 8.55
N ARG A 354 2.90 -15.98 9.59
CA ARG A 354 3.18 -17.03 10.58
C ARG A 354 1.93 -17.47 11.35
N ARG A 355 1.03 -16.54 11.63
CA ARG A 355 -0.26 -16.78 12.29
C ARG A 355 -1.33 -17.35 11.36
N LYS A 356 -0.97 -17.75 10.13
CA LYS A 356 -1.88 -18.39 9.16
C LYS A 356 -3.02 -17.49 8.67
N TYR A 357 -2.85 -16.17 8.75
CA TYR A 357 -3.67 -15.24 7.97
C TYR A 357 -3.28 -15.32 6.49
N ILE A 358 -4.19 -14.94 5.60
CA ILE A 358 -3.87 -14.71 4.19
C ILE A 358 -3.43 -13.26 4.06
N VAL A 359 -2.19 -13.01 3.68
CA VAL A 359 -1.65 -11.65 3.57
C VAL A 359 -1.57 -11.26 2.10
N VAL A 360 -2.28 -10.19 1.73
CA VAL A 360 -2.27 -9.63 0.36
C VAL A 360 -1.67 -8.23 0.36
N LEU A 361 -0.94 -7.91 -0.71
CA LEU A 361 -0.12 -6.71 -0.82
C LEU A 361 -0.35 -6.01 -2.16
N THR A 362 -0.36 -4.68 -2.15
CA THR A 362 -0.34 -3.85 -3.37
C THR A 362 0.52 -2.60 -3.21
N GLY A 363 0.90 -1.99 -4.34
CA GLY A 363 1.45 -0.64 -4.38
C GLY A 363 2.75 -0.48 -3.58
N CYS A 364 2.93 0.67 -2.93
CA CYS A 364 4.16 0.95 -2.17
C CYS A 364 4.36 -0.04 -1.01
N SER A 365 3.27 -0.50 -0.37
CA SER A 365 3.35 -1.51 0.70
C SER A 365 3.87 -2.85 0.19
N ALA A 366 3.52 -3.27 -1.04
CA ALA A 366 4.09 -4.47 -1.66
C ALA A 366 5.61 -4.38 -1.88
N MET A 367 6.10 -3.21 -2.28
CA MET A 367 7.54 -2.99 -2.43
C MET A 367 8.22 -3.09 -1.06
N VAL A 368 7.70 -2.35 -0.10
CA VAL A 368 8.30 -2.20 1.22
C VAL A 368 8.29 -3.49 2.04
N ALA A 369 7.25 -4.33 1.89
CA ALA A 369 7.23 -5.66 2.48
C ALA A 369 8.43 -6.53 2.05
N GLY A 370 8.98 -6.28 0.85
CA GLY A 370 10.20 -6.94 0.36
C GLY A 370 11.50 -6.32 0.87
N MET A 371 11.49 -5.09 1.39
CA MET A 371 12.70 -4.35 1.81
C MET A 371 13.21 -4.76 3.21
N ARG A 372 13.07 -6.03 3.56
CA ARG A 372 13.61 -6.62 4.80
C ARG A 372 13.97 -8.07 4.53
N LYS A 373 15.15 -8.47 4.98
CA LYS A 373 15.58 -9.88 5.01
C LYS A 373 15.51 -10.41 6.43
N ASP A 374 15.19 -11.68 6.55
CA ASP A 374 15.34 -12.38 7.81
C ASP A 374 16.79 -12.83 8.04
N LYS A 375 17.01 -13.56 9.14
CA LYS A 375 18.33 -14.11 9.52
C LYS A 375 18.94 -15.04 8.47
N ASP A 376 18.12 -15.64 7.60
CA ASP A 376 18.54 -16.56 6.54
C ASP A 376 18.76 -15.80 5.21
N GLY A 377 18.63 -14.46 5.22
CA GLY A 377 18.81 -13.59 4.06
C GLY A 377 17.61 -13.56 3.12
N LEU A 378 16.44 -14.09 3.54
CA LEU A 378 15.26 -14.22 2.70
C LEU A 378 14.25 -13.10 2.96
N THR A 379 13.62 -12.60 1.90
CA THR A 379 12.47 -11.70 2.00
C THR A 379 11.17 -12.47 2.30
N VAL A 380 10.10 -11.75 2.68
CA VAL A 380 8.78 -12.36 2.89
C VAL A 380 8.26 -13.10 1.66
N TYR A 381 8.62 -12.66 0.44
CA TYR A 381 8.18 -13.28 -0.82
C TYR A 381 8.89 -14.59 -1.18
N GLU A 382 10.09 -14.78 -0.63
CA GLU A 382 10.88 -16.01 -0.77
C GLU A 382 10.52 -17.01 0.32
N LYS A 383 10.17 -16.50 1.52
CA LYS A 383 9.88 -17.30 2.70
C LYS A 383 8.48 -17.93 2.72
N PHE A 384 7.48 -17.18 2.27
CA PHE A 384 6.07 -17.58 2.37
C PHE A 384 5.51 -17.96 0.99
N PRO A 385 4.55 -18.91 0.93
CA PRO A 385 3.94 -19.32 -0.32
C PRO A 385 3.16 -18.16 -0.95
N PRO A 386 3.11 -18.06 -2.28
CA PRO A 386 2.43 -16.96 -2.98
C PRO A 386 0.94 -17.24 -3.25
N ASP A 387 0.42 -18.38 -2.81
CA ASP A 387 -0.99 -18.75 -2.94
C ASP A 387 -1.89 -17.91 -2.01
N PHE A 388 -3.11 -17.63 -2.46
CA PHE A 388 -4.15 -17.05 -1.60
C PHE A 388 -4.69 -18.12 -0.65
N ASP A 389 -3.88 -18.48 0.36
CA ASP A 389 -4.15 -19.52 1.35
C ASP A 389 -3.48 -19.20 2.70
N ALA A 390 -3.82 -19.95 3.74
CA ALA A 390 -3.40 -19.74 5.12
C ALA A 390 -1.88 -19.64 5.27
N GLY A 391 -1.40 -18.44 5.60
CA GLY A 391 0.02 -18.11 5.74
C GLY A 391 0.73 -17.72 4.44
N GLY A 392 -0.02 -17.51 3.36
CA GLY A 392 0.50 -16.99 2.11
C GLY A 392 0.74 -15.48 2.13
N VAL A 393 1.71 -15.04 1.33
CA VAL A 393 2.08 -13.63 1.12
C VAL A 393 1.99 -13.33 -0.38
N VAL A 394 0.97 -12.56 -0.75
CA VAL A 394 0.52 -12.45 -2.13
C VAL A 394 0.63 -11.01 -2.63
N ASN A 395 1.56 -10.74 -3.54
CA ASN A 395 1.57 -9.45 -4.25
C ASN A 395 0.53 -9.47 -5.37
N ILE A 396 -0.57 -8.75 -5.17
CA ILE A 396 -1.67 -8.66 -6.13
C ILE A 396 -1.29 -7.75 -7.31
N GLY A 397 -0.53 -6.68 -7.07
CA GLY A 397 -0.05 -5.77 -8.11
C GLY A 397 0.05 -4.31 -7.66
N SER A 398 -0.19 -3.39 -8.60
CA SER A 398 -0.15 -1.96 -8.30
C SER A 398 -1.39 -1.49 -7.54
N CYS A 399 -1.53 -0.17 -7.32
CA CYS A 399 -2.68 0.36 -6.59
C CYS A 399 -4.02 0.05 -7.27
N VAL A 400 -4.11 -0.04 -8.60
CA VAL A 400 -5.37 -0.41 -9.28
C VAL A 400 -5.73 -1.88 -9.05
N SER A 401 -4.74 -2.72 -8.74
CA SER A 401 -4.97 -4.12 -8.40
C SER A 401 -5.64 -4.33 -7.03
N ASN A 402 -5.85 -3.27 -6.23
CA ASN A 402 -6.69 -3.33 -5.03
C ASN A 402 -8.13 -3.77 -5.33
N ALA A 403 -8.62 -3.51 -6.55
CA ALA A 403 -9.90 -4.01 -6.99
C ALA A 403 -10.00 -5.54 -6.88
N HIS A 404 -8.93 -6.28 -7.14
CA HIS A 404 -8.92 -7.74 -7.03
C HIS A 404 -9.00 -8.25 -5.59
N ILE A 405 -8.59 -7.44 -4.61
CA ILE A 405 -8.76 -7.73 -3.19
C ILE A 405 -10.24 -7.58 -2.82
N SER A 406 -10.89 -6.49 -3.27
CA SER A 406 -12.33 -6.32 -3.10
C SER A 406 -13.12 -7.43 -3.83
N GLY A 407 -12.70 -7.78 -5.05
CA GLY A 407 -13.23 -8.87 -5.84
C GLY A 407 -13.08 -10.22 -5.16
N ALA A 408 -11.95 -10.50 -4.48
CA ALA A 408 -11.80 -11.72 -3.69
C ALA A 408 -12.84 -11.81 -2.55
N GLY A 409 -13.09 -10.71 -1.83
CA GLY A 409 -14.14 -10.63 -0.81
C GLY A 409 -15.54 -10.89 -1.39
N MET A 410 -15.85 -10.27 -2.52
CA MET A 410 -17.13 -10.48 -3.24
C MET A 410 -17.27 -11.91 -3.78
N LYS A 411 -16.18 -12.50 -4.28
CA LYS A 411 -16.16 -13.88 -4.79
C LYS A 411 -16.34 -14.92 -3.71
N ILE A 412 -15.92 -14.65 -2.46
CA ILE A 412 -16.28 -15.53 -1.34
C ILE A 412 -17.81 -15.56 -1.18
N ALA A 413 -18.47 -14.40 -1.16
CA ALA A 413 -19.94 -14.34 -1.09
C ALA A 413 -20.61 -15.02 -2.30
N ASN A 414 -20.07 -14.82 -3.50
CA ASN A 414 -20.65 -15.38 -4.73
C ASN A 414 -20.41 -16.88 -4.90
N ILE A 415 -19.17 -17.36 -4.74
CA ILE A 415 -18.79 -18.75 -5.04
C ILE A 415 -19.10 -19.67 -3.86
N PHE A 416 -18.83 -19.24 -2.63
CA PHE A 416 -19.05 -20.08 -1.46
C PHE A 416 -20.50 -20.00 -0.95
N ALA A 417 -21.10 -18.80 -0.94
CA ALA A 417 -22.49 -18.63 -0.50
C ALA A 417 -23.51 -18.50 -1.63
N ASN A 418 -23.12 -18.68 -2.91
CA ASN A 418 -24.02 -18.67 -4.06
C ASN A 418 -24.89 -17.39 -4.18
N LEU A 419 -24.39 -16.27 -3.66
CA LEU A 419 -25.10 -14.99 -3.73
C LEU A 419 -24.86 -14.30 -5.09
N PRO A 420 -25.91 -13.84 -5.79
CA PRO A 420 -25.75 -13.19 -7.08
C PRO A 420 -25.06 -11.82 -6.92
N LEU A 421 -24.16 -11.48 -7.84
CA LEU A 421 -23.44 -10.19 -7.81
C LEU A 421 -24.19 -9.05 -8.51
N ARG A 422 -24.91 -9.36 -9.59
CA ARG A 422 -25.52 -8.34 -10.46
C ARG A 422 -26.52 -7.48 -9.69
N ALA A 423 -26.26 -6.17 -9.64
CA ALA A 423 -27.09 -5.17 -8.98
C ALA A 423 -27.44 -5.51 -7.51
N ASN A 424 -26.51 -6.17 -6.79
CA ASN A 424 -26.79 -6.73 -5.47
C ASN A 424 -25.75 -6.32 -4.40
N TYR A 425 -25.14 -5.14 -4.56
CA TYR A 425 -24.01 -4.71 -3.72
C TYR A 425 -24.35 -4.71 -2.22
N GLU A 426 -25.56 -4.31 -1.84
CA GLU A 426 -26.02 -4.26 -0.44
C GLU A 426 -25.94 -5.64 0.24
N VAL A 427 -26.46 -6.69 -0.40
CA VAL A 427 -26.39 -8.08 0.11
C VAL A 427 -24.95 -8.56 0.21
N ILE A 428 -24.12 -8.24 -0.78
CA ILE A 428 -22.72 -8.66 -0.79
C ILE A 428 -21.91 -7.96 0.31
N ALA A 429 -22.11 -6.65 0.50
CA ALA A 429 -21.47 -5.89 1.57
C ALA A 429 -21.93 -6.36 2.96
N ASP A 430 -23.24 -6.62 3.14
CA ASP A 430 -23.77 -7.18 4.37
C ASP A 430 -23.18 -8.57 4.68
N TYR A 431 -23.05 -9.43 3.67
CA TYR A 431 -22.40 -10.73 3.81
C TYR A 431 -20.94 -10.58 4.25
N VAL A 432 -20.17 -9.73 3.57
CA VAL A 432 -18.75 -9.49 3.90
C VAL A 432 -18.60 -8.96 5.32
N LEU A 433 -19.40 -7.95 5.70
CA LEU A 433 -19.40 -7.35 7.04
C LEU A 433 -19.66 -8.37 8.15
N ASN A 434 -20.60 -9.29 7.94
CA ASN A 434 -21.05 -10.22 8.97
C ASN A 434 -20.27 -11.53 9.00
N ARG A 435 -19.61 -11.92 7.89
CA ARG A 435 -19.12 -13.30 7.69
C ARG A 435 -17.69 -13.42 7.20
N VAL A 436 -17.16 -12.44 6.48
CA VAL A 436 -15.82 -12.54 5.87
C VAL A 436 -14.81 -11.82 6.75
N GLY A 437 -14.03 -12.58 7.53
CA GLY A 437 -12.96 -12.04 8.36
C GLY A 437 -11.87 -11.40 7.51
N ALA A 438 -11.82 -10.07 7.49
CA ALA A 438 -10.85 -9.31 6.71
C ALA A 438 -10.53 -7.96 7.36
N CYS A 439 -9.34 -7.43 7.08
CA CYS A 439 -8.93 -6.09 7.50
C CYS A 439 -7.96 -5.48 6.48
N GLY A 440 -8.23 -4.26 6.03
CA GLY A 440 -7.27 -3.45 5.27
C GLY A 440 -6.29 -2.73 6.20
N VAL A 441 -5.07 -2.50 5.72
CA VAL A 441 -4.02 -1.76 6.43
C VAL A 441 -3.36 -0.80 5.44
N ALA A 442 -3.53 0.50 5.67
CA ALA A 442 -2.85 1.54 4.90
C ALA A 442 -1.92 2.34 5.84
N TRP A 443 -0.80 1.69 6.20
CA TRP A 443 0.14 2.19 7.22
C TRP A 443 0.76 3.54 6.85
N GLY A 444 1.16 3.70 5.60
CA GLY A 444 1.76 4.93 5.09
C GLY A 444 0.82 5.77 4.24
N ALA A 445 -0.50 5.75 4.48
CA ALA A 445 -1.45 6.44 3.61
C ALA A 445 -1.20 7.96 3.53
N MET A 446 -1.33 8.52 2.32
CA MET A 446 -1.15 9.97 2.07
C MET A 446 -2.03 10.51 0.94
N SER A 447 -2.17 9.76 -0.16
CA SER A 447 -2.90 10.22 -1.34
C SER A 447 -4.42 10.13 -1.18
N GLN A 448 -5.16 10.97 -1.90
CA GLN A 448 -6.62 10.87 -2.03
C GLN A 448 -7.07 9.51 -2.60
N LYS A 449 -6.20 8.83 -3.36
CA LYS A 449 -6.40 7.44 -3.80
C LYS A 449 -6.47 6.48 -2.62
N ALA A 450 -5.59 6.63 -1.62
CA ALA A 450 -5.64 5.77 -0.45
C ALA A 450 -6.93 5.97 0.38
N ALA A 451 -7.41 7.22 0.47
CA ALA A 451 -8.69 7.52 1.11
C ALA A 451 -9.87 6.85 0.38
N SER A 452 -9.96 7.01 -0.95
CA SER A 452 -11.02 6.38 -1.76
C SER A 452 -10.94 4.85 -1.73
N ILE A 453 -9.76 4.25 -1.88
CA ILE A 453 -9.57 2.80 -1.75
C ILE A 453 -10.12 2.31 -0.39
N GLY A 454 -9.70 2.93 0.71
CA GLY A 454 -10.12 2.56 2.06
C GLY A 454 -11.62 2.72 2.27
N THR A 455 -12.20 3.86 1.86
CA THR A 455 -13.64 4.12 1.94
C THR A 455 -14.45 3.14 1.08
N GLY A 456 -13.94 2.69 -0.06
CA GLY A 456 -14.58 1.65 -0.89
C GLY A 456 -14.64 0.30 -0.15
N PHE A 457 -13.56 -0.08 0.53
CA PHE A 457 -13.55 -1.25 1.41
C PHE A 457 -14.51 -1.10 2.60
N ASN A 458 -14.61 0.08 3.20
CA ASN A 458 -15.59 0.34 4.26
C ASN A 458 -17.02 0.15 3.75
N ARG A 459 -17.33 0.62 2.53
CA ARG A 459 -18.62 0.40 1.89
C ARG A 459 -18.89 -1.08 1.62
N LEU A 460 -17.85 -1.88 1.38
CA LEU A 460 -17.93 -3.35 1.25
C LEU A 460 -18.03 -4.07 2.62
N GLY A 461 -18.01 -3.36 3.75
CA GLY A 461 -18.03 -3.97 5.08
C GLY A 461 -16.68 -4.50 5.56
N VAL A 462 -15.59 -4.06 4.92
CA VAL A 462 -14.22 -4.40 5.34
C VAL A 462 -13.65 -3.26 6.18
N PRO A 463 -13.23 -3.54 7.42
CA PRO A 463 -12.60 -2.55 8.27
C PRO A 463 -11.17 -2.22 7.81
N VAL A 464 -10.72 -1.00 8.07
CA VAL A 464 -9.42 -0.48 7.64
C VAL A 464 -8.68 0.14 8.83
N VAL A 465 -7.44 -0.29 9.03
CA VAL A 465 -6.47 0.31 9.97
C VAL A 465 -5.56 1.25 9.19
N LEU A 466 -5.40 2.45 9.71
CA LEU A 466 -4.61 3.51 9.11
C LEU A 466 -3.45 3.90 10.03
N GLY A 467 -2.30 4.22 9.45
CA GLY A 467 -1.20 4.80 10.24
C GLY A 467 -1.48 6.26 10.67
N PRO A 468 -0.71 6.79 11.61
CA PRO A 468 -1.06 8.00 12.38
C PRO A 468 -1.21 9.26 11.53
N HIS A 469 -0.44 9.40 10.44
CA HIS A 469 -0.58 10.53 9.52
C HIS A 469 -1.95 10.59 8.82
N SER A 470 -2.67 9.48 8.77
CA SER A 470 -3.99 9.41 8.14
C SER A 470 -5.08 10.10 8.96
N SER A 471 -4.80 10.48 10.21
CA SER A 471 -5.66 11.40 10.99
C SER A 471 -5.96 12.69 10.21
N LYS A 472 -5.07 13.09 9.28
CA LYS A 472 -5.21 14.23 8.38
C LYS A 472 -6.35 14.07 7.34
N TYR A 473 -6.91 12.87 7.15
CA TYR A 473 -8.12 12.67 6.34
C TYR A 473 -9.41 13.08 7.04
N ARG A 474 -9.34 13.46 8.34
CA ARG A 474 -10.41 14.07 9.13
C ARG A 474 -11.55 13.13 9.56
N ARG A 475 -11.85 12.08 8.80
CA ARG A 475 -12.95 11.14 9.11
C ARG A 475 -12.46 9.74 9.46
N GLN A 476 -13.05 9.18 10.52
CA GLN A 476 -12.93 7.79 10.96
C GLN A 476 -14.32 7.22 11.24
N TYR A 477 -14.46 5.90 11.20
CA TYR A 477 -15.72 5.18 11.45
C TYR A 477 -15.54 4.30 12.67
N LEU A 478 -15.64 4.95 13.84
CA LEU A 478 -15.45 4.34 15.15
C LEU A 478 -16.81 4.00 15.76
N SER A 479 -16.86 2.96 16.57
CA SER A 479 -18.01 2.68 17.43
C SER A 479 -17.75 3.19 18.83
N ARG A 480 -18.84 3.37 19.57
CA ARG A 480 -18.86 3.65 21.01
C ARG A 480 -19.13 2.38 21.82
N LYS A 481 -18.80 1.21 21.26
CA LYS A 481 -18.92 -0.10 21.91
C LYS A 481 -20.32 -0.29 22.51
N GLU A 482 -20.46 -0.47 23.81
CA GLU A 482 -21.73 -0.78 24.47
C GLU A 482 -22.80 0.31 24.31
N GLU A 483 -22.42 1.55 23.94
CA GLU A 483 -23.38 2.65 23.71
C GLU A 483 -24.04 2.61 22.32
N ASP A 484 -23.51 1.82 21.39
CA ASP A 484 -24.08 1.68 20.05
C ASP A 484 -25.05 0.49 19.94
N ASP A 485 -25.92 0.52 18.95
CA ASP A 485 -26.86 -0.56 18.65
C ASP A 485 -26.17 -1.70 17.87
N TRP A 486 -26.11 -2.88 18.49
CA TRP A 486 -25.58 -4.11 17.89
C TRP A 486 -26.67 -5.11 17.53
N THR A 487 -27.91 -4.63 17.37
CA THR A 487 -29.05 -5.41 16.90
C THR A 487 -28.88 -5.77 15.44
N VAL A 488 -28.96 -7.07 15.17
CA VAL A 488 -28.97 -7.64 13.81
C VAL A 488 -30.15 -8.59 13.67
N MET A 489 -30.48 -8.94 12.44
CA MET A 489 -31.44 -10.00 12.15
C MET A 489 -30.71 -11.36 12.16
N ASP A 490 -31.26 -12.37 12.84
CA ASP A 490 -30.94 -13.77 12.56
C ASP A 490 -31.79 -14.20 11.36
N GLY A 491 -31.30 -14.01 10.13
CA GLY A 491 -32.16 -14.07 8.94
C GLY A 491 -32.82 -15.44 8.69
N ARG A 492 -32.27 -16.55 9.20
CA ARG A 492 -32.95 -17.86 9.12
C ARG A 492 -34.17 -17.93 10.04
N LYS A 493 -34.08 -17.31 11.22
CA LYS A 493 -35.19 -17.24 12.20
C LYS A 493 -36.11 -16.06 11.96
N LYS A 494 -35.64 -15.04 11.22
CA LYS A 494 -36.30 -13.76 11.02
C LYS A 494 -36.60 -13.04 12.34
N GLU A 495 -35.66 -13.12 13.28
CA GLU A 495 -35.75 -12.51 14.61
C GLU A 495 -34.68 -11.43 14.77
N LEU A 496 -35.06 -10.29 15.35
CA LEU A 496 -34.11 -9.26 15.78
C LEU A 496 -33.40 -9.73 17.06
N VAL A 497 -32.08 -9.62 17.06
CA VAL A 497 -31.23 -10.08 18.15
C VAL A 497 -30.18 -9.00 18.44
N ASP A 498 -30.25 -8.42 19.63
CA ASP A 498 -29.14 -7.61 20.16
C ASP A 498 -28.00 -8.54 20.58
N THR A 499 -26.88 -8.42 19.88
CA THR A 499 -25.69 -9.25 20.13
C THR A 499 -24.82 -8.74 21.26
N GLN A 500 -24.92 -7.44 21.60
CA GLN A 500 -23.99 -6.74 22.49
C GLN A 500 -22.51 -7.04 22.13
N GLU A 501 -22.25 -7.30 20.84
CA GLU A 501 -20.97 -7.73 20.30
C GLU A 501 -20.51 -6.76 19.20
N PRO A 502 -19.51 -5.89 19.49
CA PRO A 502 -19.00 -4.90 18.57
C PRO A 502 -18.05 -5.52 17.54
N THR A 503 -18.57 -6.35 16.64
CA THR A 503 -17.77 -7.12 15.68
C THR A 503 -18.20 -6.88 14.22
N PRO A 504 -17.33 -6.31 13.34
CA PRO A 504 -16.10 -5.60 13.70
C PRO A 504 -16.38 -4.31 14.47
N GLU A 505 -15.48 -3.90 15.37
CA GLU A 505 -15.71 -2.76 16.26
C GLU A 505 -15.67 -1.42 15.52
N HIS A 506 -14.78 -1.30 14.54
CA HIS A 506 -14.60 -0.09 13.75
C HIS A 506 -14.59 -0.46 12.29
N LEU A 507 -15.03 0.45 11.43
CA LEU A 507 -14.80 0.34 9.99
C LEU A 507 -13.54 1.11 9.55
N CYS A 508 -13.18 2.20 10.22
CA CYS A 508 -11.99 2.96 9.87
C CYS A 508 -11.38 3.55 11.14
N ILE A 509 -10.15 3.16 11.47
CA ILE A 509 -9.42 3.59 12.67
C ILE A 509 -7.97 3.94 12.36
N VAL A 510 -7.49 5.01 12.97
CA VAL A 510 -6.09 5.41 13.02
C VAL A 510 -5.45 4.86 14.29
N VAL A 511 -4.28 4.26 14.17
CA VAL A 511 -3.49 3.76 15.31
C VAL A 511 -2.06 4.31 15.26
N GLU A 512 -1.46 4.45 16.43
CA GLU A 512 -0.22 5.18 16.64
C GLU A 512 1.06 4.37 16.40
N SER A 513 1.03 3.05 16.60
CA SER A 513 2.20 2.18 16.51
C SER A 513 1.89 0.84 15.85
N LYS A 514 2.91 0.16 15.33
CA LYS A 514 2.76 -1.17 14.71
C LYS A 514 2.24 -2.21 15.70
N GLU A 515 2.62 -2.12 16.97
CA GLU A 515 2.19 -3.01 18.04
C GLU A 515 0.68 -2.95 18.22
N ARG A 516 0.14 -1.73 18.33
CA ARG A 516 -1.30 -1.52 18.43
C ARG A 516 -2.01 -1.84 17.12
N ALA A 517 -1.38 -1.58 15.98
CA ALA A 517 -1.91 -1.99 14.68
C ALA A 517 -2.10 -3.50 14.62
N MET A 518 -1.10 -4.31 14.98
CA MET A 518 -1.20 -5.78 14.97
C MET A 518 -2.34 -6.29 15.87
N VAL A 519 -2.46 -5.76 17.08
CA VAL A 519 -3.56 -6.10 18.00
C VAL A 519 -4.93 -5.73 17.38
N THR A 520 -5.02 -4.54 16.80
CA THR A 520 -6.26 -4.01 16.20
C THR A 520 -6.66 -4.80 14.95
N ILE A 521 -5.70 -5.16 14.09
CA ILE A 521 -5.94 -5.97 12.87
C ILE A 521 -6.52 -7.34 13.25
N ALA A 522 -5.93 -8.03 14.23
CA ALA A 522 -6.44 -9.33 14.68
C ALA A 522 -7.86 -9.22 15.24
N LYS A 523 -8.13 -8.17 16.03
CA LYS A 523 -9.46 -7.86 16.57
C LYS A 523 -10.48 -7.61 15.46
N LEU A 524 -10.15 -6.76 14.49
CA LEU A 524 -11.04 -6.36 13.40
C LEU A 524 -11.28 -7.47 12.37
N CYS A 525 -10.58 -8.61 12.43
CA CYS A 525 -10.87 -9.80 11.63
C CYS A 525 -11.98 -10.69 12.21
N MET A 526 -12.39 -10.49 13.47
CA MET A 526 -13.51 -11.23 14.06
C MET A 526 -14.82 -10.91 13.35
N ARG A 527 -15.73 -11.87 13.25
CA ARG A 527 -17.04 -11.74 12.59
C ARG A 527 -18.14 -12.38 13.42
N LYS A 528 -19.35 -11.83 13.38
CA LYS A 528 -20.51 -12.36 14.13
C LYS A 528 -20.78 -13.84 13.80
N ASN A 529 -20.52 -14.23 12.55
CA ASN A 529 -20.70 -15.59 12.06
C ASN A 529 -19.61 -16.59 12.46
N ASP A 530 -18.53 -16.17 13.13
CA ASP A 530 -17.44 -17.08 13.50
C ASP A 530 -17.99 -18.30 14.26
N THR A 531 -17.62 -19.51 13.86
CA THR A 531 -17.94 -20.70 14.66
C THR A 531 -17.21 -20.65 16.00
N PRO A 532 -17.61 -21.45 17.02
CA PRO A 532 -16.84 -21.49 18.28
C PRO A 532 -15.36 -21.84 18.07
N GLN A 533 -15.04 -22.73 17.12
CA GLN A 533 -13.67 -23.06 16.77
C GLN A 533 -12.95 -21.88 16.10
N GLY A 534 -13.58 -21.22 15.12
CA GLY A 534 -12.98 -20.06 14.46
C GLY A 534 -12.79 -18.89 15.43
N ARG A 535 -13.76 -18.64 16.30
CA ARG A 535 -13.66 -17.61 17.33
C ARG A 535 -12.56 -17.90 18.33
N GLN A 536 -12.38 -19.15 18.76
CA GLN A 536 -11.24 -19.56 19.59
C GLN A 536 -9.90 -19.21 18.92
N ILE A 537 -9.74 -19.49 17.62
CA ILE A 537 -8.51 -19.18 16.88
C ILE A 537 -8.27 -17.66 16.85
N LYS A 538 -9.28 -16.87 16.49
CA LYS A 538 -9.15 -15.40 16.41
C LYS A 538 -8.88 -14.76 17.78
N LEU A 539 -9.59 -15.21 18.82
CA LEU A 539 -9.34 -14.75 20.20
C LEU A 539 -7.96 -15.17 20.70
N ASN A 540 -7.48 -16.36 20.32
CA ASN A 540 -6.12 -16.77 20.67
C ASN A 540 -5.08 -15.79 20.09
N HIS A 541 -5.21 -15.41 18.81
CA HIS A 541 -4.31 -14.44 18.20
C HIS A 541 -4.42 -13.05 18.84
N TYR A 542 -5.64 -12.59 19.11
CA TYR A 542 -5.87 -11.28 19.73
C TYR A 542 -5.28 -11.21 21.15
N ILE A 543 -5.55 -12.21 21.99
CA ILE A 543 -5.01 -12.29 23.35
C ILE A 543 -3.49 -12.40 23.33
N ASP A 544 -2.94 -13.29 22.50
CA ASP A 544 -1.48 -13.50 22.41
C ASP A 544 -0.75 -12.23 21.93
N LEU A 545 -1.25 -11.57 20.89
CA LEU A 545 -0.70 -10.31 20.40
C LEU A 545 -0.77 -9.22 21.48
N HIS A 546 -1.90 -9.07 22.15
CA HIS A 546 -2.04 -8.07 23.20
C HIS A 546 -1.09 -8.35 24.36
N LYS A 547 -1.01 -9.59 24.85
CA LYS A 547 -0.11 -9.97 25.95
C LYS A 547 1.36 -9.74 25.61
N ARG A 548 1.77 -10.07 24.38
CA ARG A 548 3.17 -9.96 23.95
C ARG A 548 3.60 -8.53 23.63
N LEU A 549 2.71 -7.74 23.02
CA LEU A 549 3.06 -6.42 22.47
C LEU A 549 2.63 -5.25 23.36
N ILE A 550 1.57 -5.40 24.15
CA ILE A 550 1.00 -4.33 25.00
C ILE A 550 1.12 -4.70 26.49
N GLY A 551 0.78 -5.95 26.83
CA GLY A 551 0.78 -6.49 28.18
C GLY A 551 -0.62 -6.84 28.69
N GLY A 552 -0.73 -7.98 29.38
CA GLY A 552 -1.98 -8.43 29.99
C GLY A 552 -3.08 -8.84 29.00
N LEU A 553 -4.25 -9.24 29.52
CA LEU A 553 -5.42 -9.53 28.68
C LEU A 553 -5.99 -8.23 28.07
N PRO A 554 -6.56 -8.28 26.85
CA PRO A 554 -7.24 -7.13 26.29
C PRO A 554 -8.36 -6.63 27.21
N PRO A 555 -8.44 -5.33 27.52
CA PRO A 555 -9.38 -4.78 28.50
C PRO A 555 -10.86 -4.94 28.09
N ASP A 556 -11.10 -5.08 26.79
CA ASP A 556 -12.38 -5.24 26.13
C ASP A 556 -12.66 -6.68 25.65
N LEU A 557 -11.85 -7.66 26.09
CA LEU A 557 -11.98 -9.06 25.68
C LEU A 557 -13.39 -9.64 25.91
N HIS A 558 -14.06 -9.21 26.98
CA HIS A 558 -15.41 -9.64 27.36
C HIS A 558 -16.48 -9.27 26.31
N HIS A 559 -16.21 -8.31 25.43
CA HIS A 559 -17.10 -8.00 24.32
C HIS A 559 -17.13 -9.12 23.26
N PHE A 560 -16.03 -9.85 23.09
CA PHE A 560 -15.81 -10.76 21.96
C PHE A 560 -15.97 -12.24 22.30
N VAL A 561 -16.16 -12.57 23.58
CA VAL A 561 -16.52 -13.92 24.04
C VAL A 561 -18.04 -14.02 24.10
N ARG A 562 -18.65 -14.91 23.31
CA ARG A 562 -20.12 -15.12 23.34
C ARG A 562 -20.51 -16.24 24.27
N THR A 563 -19.73 -17.32 24.25
CA THR A 563 -19.90 -18.47 25.16
C THR A 563 -18.54 -18.96 25.63
N GLU A 564 -18.53 -19.83 26.64
CA GLU A 564 -17.31 -20.47 27.15
C GLU A 564 -16.61 -21.34 26.09
N ARG A 565 -17.34 -21.72 25.02
CA ARG A 565 -16.78 -22.44 23.86
C ARG A 565 -15.96 -21.56 22.94
N ASP A 566 -16.03 -20.23 23.07
CA ASP A 566 -15.17 -19.31 22.31
C ASP A 566 -13.80 -19.15 22.97
N ILE A 567 -13.65 -19.54 24.24
CA ILE A 567 -12.44 -19.27 25.01
C ILE A 567 -11.31 -20.20 24.56
N PRO A 568 -10.14 -19.66 24.13
CA PRO A 568 -9.01 -20.49 23.74
C PRO A 568 -8.53 -21.37 24.90
N MET A 569 -8.28 -22.65 24.62
CA MET A 569 -7.91 -23.62 25.66
C MET A 569 -6.70 -23.19 26.49
N PHE A 570 -5.68 -22.64 25.83
CA PHE A 570 -4.44 -22.20 26.49
C PHE A 570 -4.68 -21.07 27.52
N PHE A 571 -5.60 -20.15 27.24
CA PHE A 571 -5.90 -19.02 28.12
C PHE A 571 -7.14 -19.24 29.02
N LYS A 572 -7.73 -20.43 29.01
CA LYS A 572 -9.08 -20.66 29.54
C LYS A 572 -9.29 -20.25 30.99
N ARG A 573 -8.36 -20.62 31.88
CA ARG A 573 -8.46 -20.28 33.31
C ARG A 573 -8.39 -18.78 33.56
N GLU A 574 -7.47 -18.10 32.88
CA GLU A 574 -7.23 -16.66 33.02
C GLU A 574 -8.41 -15.85 32.46
N VAL A 575 -8.90 -16.22 31.27
CA VAL A 575 -10.03 -15.56 30.63
C VAL A 575 -11.31 -15.73 31.44
N LEU A 576 -11.59 -16.93 31.97
CA LEU A 576 -12.78 -17.14 32.82
C LEU A 576 -12.74 -16.28 34.10
N ALA A 577 -11.58 -16.10 34.72
CA ALA A 577 -11.42 -15.21 35.86
C ALA A 577 -11.72 -13.75 35.48
N PHE A 578 -11.15 -13.29 34.36
CA PHE A 578 -11.40 -11.95 33.81
C PHE A 578 -12.88 -11.70 33.47
N LEU A 579 -13.55 -12.67 32.83
CA LEU A 579 -14.96 -12.55 32.48
C LEU A 579 -15.85 -12.46 33.74
N LYS A 580 -15.52 -13.22 34.79
CA LYS A 580 -16.22 -13.14 36.07
C LYS A 580 -16.08 -11.76 36.72
N GLU A 581 -14.87 -11.20 36.70
CA GLU A 581 -14.60 -9.84 37.22
C GLU A 581 -15.39 -8.77 36.45
N LYS A 582 -15.51 -8.92 35.13
CA LYS A 582 -16.29 -8.02 34.25
C LYS A 582 -17.81 -8.22 34.31
N GLY A 583 -18.32 -9.13 35.14
CA GLY A 583 -19.76 -9.42 35.21
C GLY A 583 -20.33 -9.96 33.89
N TRP A 584 -19.50 -10.61 33.08
CA TRP A 584 -19.88 -11.08 31.75
C TRP A 584 -21.04 -12.09 31.79
N GLN A 585 -21.94 -11.96 30.81
CA GLN A 585 -23.03 -12.91 30.57
C GLN A 585 -22.91 -13.52 29.17
N ARG A 586 -23.48 -14.72 29.00
CA ARG A 586 -23.53 -15.38 27.70
C ARG A 586 -24.30 -14.52 26.70
N LYS A 587 -23.75 -14.41 25.49
CA LYS A 587 -24.35 -13.67 24.38
C LYS A 587 -24.98 -14.64 23.37
N PRO A 588 -25.99 -14.18 22.61
CA PRO A 588 -26.61 -15.01 21.59
C PRO A 588 -25.61 -15.41 20.50
N VAL A 589 -25.78 -16.62 19.95
CA VAL A 589 -25.07 -17.09 18.77
C VAL A 589 -26.06 -17.14 17.62
N LEU A 590 -25.74 -16.46 16.53
CA LEU A 590 -26.62 -16.30 15.38
C LEU A 590 -26.40 -17.41 14.36
N SER A 591 -27.48 -17.87 13.74
CA SER A 591 -27.38 -18.83 12.64
C SER A 591 -27.12 -18.15 11.29
N LEU A 592 -27.67 -16.94 11.11
CA LEU A 592 -27.44 -16.11 9.93
C LEU A 592 -27.42 -14.62 10.28
N PRO A 593 -26.29 -14.04 10.72
CA PRO A 593 -26.21 -12.60 10.98
C PRO A 593 -26.38 -11.79 9.69
N THR A 594 -27.24 -10.77 9.73
CA THR A 594 -27.46 -9.79 8.65
C THR A 594 -28.07 -8.50 9.23
N PHE A 595 -27.73 -7.34 8.67
CA PHE A 595 -28.44 -6.09 8.94
C PHE A 595 -29.66 -5.91 8.02
N ILE A 596 -29.78 -6.69 6.94
CA ILE A 596 -30.98 -6.62 6.09
C ILE A 596 -32.21 -6.98 6.92
N GLY A 597 -33.23 -6.13 6.84
CA GLY A 597 -34.44 -6.25 7.66
C GLY A 597 -34.37 -5.53 9.02
N THR A 598 -33.26 -4.87 9.37
CA THR A 598 -33.19 -3.98 10.56
C THR A 598 -33.37 -2.50 10.22
N TYR A 599 -33.36 -2.14 8.94
CA TYR A 599 -33.54 -0.77 8.44
C TYR A 599 -34.42 -0.76 7.18
N PRO A 600 -34.98 0.41 6.79
CA PRO A 600 -35.75 0.53 5.55
C PRO A 600 -34.89 0.19 4.31
N THR A 601 -35.18 -0.92 3.65
CA THR A 601 -34.52 -1.37 2.43
C THR A 601 -35.50 -1.99 1.43
N LYS A 602 -35.12 -1.99 0.15
CA LYS A 602 -35.84 -2.71 -0.92
C LYS A 602 -35.43 -4.18 -1.01
N VAL A 603 -34.36 -4.58 -0.33
CA VAL A 603 -33.85 -5.95 -0.35
C VAL A 603 -34.67 -6.82 0.61
N PRO A 604 -35.33 -7.89 0.13
CA PRO A 604 -36.05 -8.80 1.02
C PRO A 604 -35.06 -9.66 1.83
N ILE A 605 -35.44 -10.06 3.04
CA ILE A 605 -34.61 -10.92 3.91
C ILE A 605 -34.30 -12.26 3.23
N GLU A 606 -35.17 -12.75 2.35
CA GLU A 606 -34.96 -13.97 1.57
C GLU A 606 -33.73 -13.89 0.65
N ALA A 607 -33.28 -12.68 0.30
CA ALA A 607 -32.09 -12.48 -0.53
C ALA A 607 -30.78 -12.90 0.17
N VAL A 608 -30.76 -13.00 1.52
CA VAL A 608 -29.57 -13.39 2.29
C VAL A 608 -29.59 -14.85 2.80
N ILE A 609 -30.72 -15.56 2.67
CA ILE A 609 -30.94 -16.88 3.29
C ILE A 609 -30.48 -18.06 2.39
N ARG A 610 -30.20 -17.82 1.11
CA ARG A 610 -30.02 -18.86 0.08
C ARG A 610 -29.02 -19.96 0.41
#